data_AF-A0A8T7BL28-F1
#
_entry.id   AF-A0A8T7BL28-F1
#
_cell.length_a   1.000
_cell.length_b   1.000
_cell.length_c   1.000
_cell.angle_alpha   90.00
_cell.angle_beta   90.00
_cell.angle_gamma   90.00
#
_symmetry.space_group_name_H-M   'P 1'
#
loop_
_entity.id
_entity.type
_entity.pdbx_description
1 polymer ?
#
loop_
_entity_poly.entity_id
_entity_poly.type
_entity_poly.pdbx_seq_one_letter_code
_entity_poly.pdbx_strand_id
1 'polypeptide(L)'
;VLDCEKAETLRAGYHFRFPKRFHVSPFMSMHQNYEWYLSRPEQKLHVSMDSFEQDKQMFKAQMQLERLPVNSRNLSKVLVCYPFMTLKVLLAIYWQALKLWTKKTPFFSHPKYLTNEIKQ
;
A
#
# COMPACT_ATOMS: atom_id res chain seq x y z
N VAL A 1 -6.56 -3.36 -14.44
CA VAL A 1 -6.20 -4.69 -13.89
C VAL A 1 -4.73 -4.93 -14.20
N LEU A 2 -3.94 -5.45 -13.23
CA LEU A 2 -2.54 -5.81 -13.46
C LEU A 2 -2.51 -7.09 -14.30
N ASP A 3 -1.87 -7.02 -15.45
CA ASP A 3 -1.85 -8.11 -16.42
C ASP A 3 -0.63 -8.99 -16.18
N CYS A 4 -0.84 -10.15 -15.55
CA CYS A 4 0.23 -11.08 -15.19
C CYS A 4 0.99 -11.64 -16.40
N GLU A 5 0.42 -11.58 -17.61
CA GLU A 5 1.13 -11.96 -18.85
C GLU A 5 2.19 -10.93 -19.23
N LYS A 6 1.96 -9.65 -18.89
CA LYS A 6 2.89 -8.54 -19.11
C LYS A 6 3.89 -8.33 -17.97
N ALA A 7 3.81 -9.16 -16.93
CA ALA A 7 4.75 -9.09 -15.82
C ALA A 7 6.14 -9.56 -16.28
N GLU A 8 7.18 -8.84 -15.88
CA GLU A 8 8.51 -9.42 -15.91
C GLU A 8 8.52 -10.60 -14.93
N THR A 9 8.53 -11.81 -15.47
CA THR A 9 8.57 -13.03 -14.67
C THR A 9 10.01 -13.24 -14.23
N LEU A 10 10.43 -12.51 -13.20
CA LEU A 10 11.65 -12.83 -12.48
C LEU A 10 11.41 -14.16 -11.76
N ARG A 11 12.44 -15.02 -11.68
CA ARG A 11 12.34 -16.40 -11.12
C ARG A 11 11.67 -16.50 -9.74
N ALA A 12 11.50 -15.40 -9.00
CA ALA A 12 10.94 -15.32 -7.65
C ALA A 12 9.54 -14.65 -7.53
N GLY A 13 8.95 -14.10 -8.60
CA GLY A 13 7.68 -13.37 -8.49
C GLY A 13 7.28 -12.58 -9.73
N TYR A 14 6.23 -11.77 -9.60
CA TYR A 14 5.72 -10.86 -10.62
C TYR A 14 6.16 -9.44 -10.29
N HIS A 15 6.69 -8.75 -11.29
CA HIS A 15 7.11 -7.37 -11.18
C HIS A 15 6.35 -6.50 -12.19
N PHE A 16 5.79 -5.39 -11.71
CA PHE A 16 5.01 -4.46 -12.52
C PHE A 16 5.46 -3.02 -12.30
N ARG A 17 5.59 -2.27 -13.39
CA ARG A 17 5.84 -0.82 -13.37
C ARG A 17 4.77 -0.10 -14.18
N PHE A 18 4.10 0.87 -13.59
CA PHE A 18 3.02 1.61 -14.25
C PHE A 18 2.73 2.95 -13.55
N PRO A 19 2.16 3.93 -14.27
CA PRO A 19 1.82 5.23 -13.69
C PRO A 19 0.67 5.12 -12.67
N LYS A 20 0.72 5.94 -11.62
CA LYS A 20 -0.34 6.07 -10.61
C LYS A 20 -1.59 6.68 -11.24
N ARG A 21 -2.65 5.87 -11.35
CA ARG A 21 -3.94 6.30 -11.92
C ARG A 21 -5.00 6.69 -10.90
N PHE A 22 -4.80 6.34 -9.62
CA PHE A 22 -5.79 6.59 -8.56
C PHE A 22 -5.26 7.55 -7.51
N HIS A 23 -6.14 8.45 -7.06
CA HIS A 23 -5.87 9.35 -5.94
C HIS A 23 -6.12 8.62 -4.61
N VAL A 24 -5.15 7.79 -4.21
CA VAL A 24 -5.26 6.91 -3.03
C VAL A 24 -4.90 7.59 -1.71
N SER A 25 -4.26 8.74 -1.74
CA SER A 25 -3.85 9.49 -0.55
C SER A 25 -3.83 10.99 -0.87
N PRO A 26 -4.39 11.84 0.00
CA PRO A 26 -4.34 13.29 -0.14
C PRO A 26 -2.96 13.87 0.22
N PHE A 27 -2.00 13.08 0.67
CA PHE A 27 -0.64 13.55 0.99
C PHE A 27 0.38 13.16 -0.08
N MET A 28 -0.07 12.66 -1.23
CA MET A 28 0.77 12.18 -2.32
C MET A 28 0.32 12.76 -3.66
N SER A 29 1.27 13.25 -4.46
CA SER A 29 1.00 13.75 -5.80
C SER A 29 0.43 12.67 -6.72
N MET A 30 -0.21 13.09 -7.82
CA MET A 30 -0.66 12.18 -8.88
C MET A 30 0.45 11.82 -9.87
N HIS A 31 1.50 12.63 -9.95
CA HIS A 31 2.62 12.45 -10.87
C HIS A 31 3.65 11.47 -10.31
N GLN A 32 3.22 10.22 -10.07
CA GLN A 32 4.08 9.17 -9.55
C GLN A 32 3.97 7.90 -10.39
N ASN A 33 5.05 7.13 -10.42
CA ASN A 33 5.05 5.77 -10.94
C ASN A 33 5.03 4.78 -9.78
N TYR A 34 4.32 3.68 -9.96
CA TYR A 34 4.33 2.58 -9.02
C TYR A 34 5.21 1.45 -9.53
N GLU A 35 5.88 0.81 -8.57
CA GLU A 35 6.61 -0.43 -8.73
C GLU A 35 6.02 -1.45 -7.77
N TRP A 36 5.39 -2.49 -8.33
CA TRP A 36 4.74 -3.55 -7.57
C TRP A 36 5.53 -4.84 -7.72
N TYR A 37 5.82 -5.46 -6.58
CA TYR A 37 6.40 -6.80 -6.53
C TYR A 37 5.47 -7.72 -5.77
N LEU A 38 5.16 -8.87 -6.37
CA LEU A 38 4.35 -9.92 -5.76
C LEU A 38 5.11 -11.23 -5.86
N SER A 39 5.50 -11.81 -4.73
CA SER A 39 6.05 -13.16 -4.73
C SER A 39 4.99 -14.19 -5.10
N ARG A 40 5.43 -15.37 -5.50
CA ARG A 40 4.50 -16.51 -5.66
C ARG A 40 3.90 -16.87 -4.29
N PRO A 41 2.59 -17.17 -4.22
CA PRO A 41 1.89 -17.47 -2.96
C PRO A 41 2.14 -18.92 -2.51
N GLU A 42 3.37 -19.19 -2.07
CA GLU A 42 3.81 -20.49 -1.58
C GLU A 42 3.72 -20.56 -0.05
N GLN A 43 4.80 -20.94 0.65
CA GLN A 43 4.84 -20.90 2.12
C GLN A 43 4.93 -19.47 2.66
N LYS A 44 5.51 -18.55 1.87
CA LYS A 44 5.60 -17.14 2.19
C LYS A 44 4.99 -16.32 1.07
N LEU A 45 4.35 -15.22 1.41
CA LEU A 45 3.82 -14.25 0.48
C LEU A 45 4.38 -12.88 0.83
N HIS A 46 5.09 -12.29 -0.13
CA HIS A 46 5.60 -10.92 -0.06
C HIS A 46 4.90 -10.10 -1.13
N VAL A 47 4.25 -9.03 -0.71
CA VAL A 47 3.70 -8.00 -1.58
C VAL A 47 4.36 -6.68 -1.21
N SER A 48 4.93 -5.99 -2.19
CA SER A 48 5.40 -4.62 -2.02
C SER A 48 4.89 -3.70 -3.11
N MET A 49 4.64 -2.47 -2.70
CA MET A 49 4.23 -1.36 -3.55
C MET A 49 5.10 -0.17 -3.18
N ASP A 50 5.98 0.20 -4.09
CA ASP A 50 6.85 1.36 -3.97
C ASP A 50 6.34 2.45 -4.94
N SER A 51 6.42 3.71 -4.55
CA SER A 51 6.07 4.85 -5.41
C SER A 51 7.25 5.77 -5.61
N PHE A 52 7.41 6.23 -6.85
CA PHE A 52 8.53 7.05 -7.29
C PHE A 52 8.04 8.31 -7.99
N GLU A 53 8.71 9.42 -7.73
CA GLU A 53 8.54 10.71 -8.42
C GLU A 53 9.93 11.17 -8.86
N GLN A 54 10.17 11.32 -10.17
CA GLN A 54 11.48 11.69 -10.73
C GLN A 54 12.63 10.81 -10.18
N ASP A 55 12.45 9.49 -10.21
CA ASP A 55 13.38 8.47 -9.68
C ASP A 55 13.65 8.52 -8.16
N LYS A 56 13.01 9.43 -7.42
CA LYS A 56 13.05 9.46 -5.96
C LYS A 56 11.92 8.62 -5.38
N GLN A 57 12.27 7.70 -4.48
CA GLN A 57 11.27 6.90 -3.76
C GLN A 57 10.50 7.78 -2.76
N MET A 58 9.19 7.90 -2.97
CA MET A 58 8.29 8.74 -2.18
C MET A 58 7.57 7.95 -1.10
N PHE A 59 7.20 6.70 -1.39
CA PHE A 59 6.47 5.85 -0.47
C PHE A 59 6.80 4.37 -0.69
N LYS A 60 6.65 3.58 0.38
CA LYS A 60 6.89 2.14 0.40
C LYS A 60 5.90 1.48 1.33
N ALA A 61 5.13 0.54 0.79
CA ALA A 61 4.27 -0.34 1.54
C ALA A 61 4.68 -1.78 1.29
N GLN A 62 4.89 -2.55 2.35
CA GLN A 62 5.29 -3.95 2.27
C GLN A 62 4.44 -4.80 3.20
N MET A 63 4.09 -5.98 2.74
CA MET A 63 3.37 -6.98 3.49
C MET A 63 4.09 -8.32 3.33
N GLN A 64 4.42 -8.94 4.45
CA GLN A 64 5.03 -10.27 4.51
C GLN A 64 4.11 -11.17 5.31
N LEU A 65 3.77 -12.31 4.73
CA LEU A 65 2.86 -13.28 5.30
C LEU A 65 3.50 -14.66 5.25
N GLU A 66 3.24 -15.45 6.29
CA GLU A 66 3.59 -16.87 6.33
C GLU A 66 2.31 -17.69 6.33
N ARG A 67 2.27 -18.73 5.48
CA ARG A 67 1.13 -19.63 5.38
C ARG A 67 1.10 -20.52 6.59
N LEU A 68 -0.03 -20.52 7.30
CA LEU A 68 -0.33 -21.44 8.38
C LEU A 68 -1.45 -22.40 7.95
N PRO A 69 -1.41 -23.68 8.35
CA PRO A 69 -2.50 -24.60 8.08
C PRO A 69 -3.77 -24.17 8.80
N VAL A 70 -4.91 -24.31 8.13
CA VAL A 70 -6.23 -24.03 8.70
C VAL A 70 -6.59 -25.16 9.65
N ASN A 71 -6.29 -24.99 10.94
CA ASN A 71 -6.64 -25.92 12.00
C ASN A 71 -7.17 -25.16 13.22
N SER A 72 -7.83 -25.88 14.13
CA SER A 72 -8.48 -25.29 15.31
C SER A 72 -7.52 -24.46 16.15
N ARG A 73 -6.28 -24.92 16.36
CA ARG A 73 -5.28 -24.21 17.16
C ARG A 73 -4.90 -22.86 16.55
N ASN A 74 -4.65 -22.82 15.23
CA ASN A 74 -4.27 -21.61 14.52
C ASN A 74 -5.45 -20.62 14.46
N LEU A 75 -6.68 -21.11 14.26
CA LEU A 75 -7.88 -20.27 14.27
C LEU A 75 -8.17 -19.69 15.66
N SER A 76 -8.09 -20.48 16.73
CA SER A 76 -8.25 -19.97 18.09
C SER A 76 -7.20 -18.91 18.44
N LYS A 77 -5.94 -19.09 18.00
CA LYS A 77 -4.89 -18.07 18.17
C LYS A 77 -5.24 -16.75 17.47
N VAL A 78 -5.75 -16.82 16.24
CA VAL A 78 -6.24 -15.66 15.49
C VAL A 78 -7.34 -14.94 16.27
N LEU A 79 -8.34 -15.67 16.78
CA LEU A 79 -9.45 -15.08 17.55
C LEU A 79 -8.98 -14.33 18.81
N VAL A 80 -7.97 -14.86 19.51
CA VAL A 80 -7.42 -14.22 20.71
C VAL A 80 -6.51 -13.04 20.38
N CYS A 81 -5.71 -13.12 19.30
CA CYS A 81 -4.76 -12.07 18.95
C CYS A 81 -5.41 -10.85 18.27
N TYR A 82 -6.49 -11.04 17.51
CA TYR A 82 -7.07 -9.97 16.70
C TYR A 82 -7.60 -8.77 17.50
N PRO A 83 -8.27 -8.94 18.66
CA PRO A 83 -8.70 -7.80 19.48
C PRO A 83 -7.56 -6.85 19.85
N PHE A 84 -6.43 -7.38 20.31
CA PHE A 84 -5.25 -6.59 20.65
C PHE A 84 -4.57 -5.97 19.43
N MET A 85 -4.55 -6.71 18.31
CA MET A 85 -4.00 -6.22 17.06
C MET A 85 -4.79 -5.03 16.51
N THR A 86 -6.12 -5.07 16.57
CA THR A 86 -7.00 -3.97 16.17
C THR A 86 -6.72 -2.71 16.98
N LEU A 87 -6.61 -2.83 18.31
CA LEU A 87 -6.31 -1.68 19.18
C LEU A 87 -4.93 -1.08 18.86
N LYS A 88 -3.92 -1.94 18.65
CA LYS A 88 -2.57 -1.50 18.26
C LYS A 88 -2.59 -0.75 16.92
N VAL A 89 -3.30 -1.27 15.92
CA VAL A 89 -3.43 -0.63 14.60
C VAL A 89 -4.11 0.73 14.74
N LEU A 90 -5.20 0.82 15.50
CA LEU A 90 -5.92 2.07 15.73
C LEU A 90 -4.99 3.12 16.36
N LEU A 91 -4.31 2.78 17.46
CA LEU A 91 -3.35 3.68 18.11
C LEU A 91 -2.23 4.12 17.17
N ALA A 92 -1.71 3.20 16.36
CA ALA A 92 -0.68 3.52 15.36
C ALA A 92 -1.19 4.50 14.29
N ILE A 93 -2.43 4.35 13.81
CA ILE A 93 -3.05 5.27 12.84
C ILE A 93 -3.15 6.69 13.43
N TYR A 94 -3.69 6.81 14.65
CA TYR A 94 -3.81 8.13 15.31
C TYR A 94 -2.44 8.75 15.61
N TRP A 95 -1.47 7.93 16.02
CA TRP A 95 -0.11 8.42 16.24
C TRP A 95 0.54 8.95 14.96
N GLN A 96 0.34 8.27 13.83
CA GLN A 96 0.83 8.76 12.53
C GLN A 96 0.07 10.03 12.08
N ALA A 97 -1.24 10.11 12.31
CA ALA A 97 -2.01 11.32 12.02
C ALA A 97 -1.47 12.53 12.82
N LEU A 98 -1.14 12.34 14.11
CA LEU A 98 -0.52 13.38 14.93
C LEU A 98 0.83 13.82 14.36
N LYS A 99 1.69 12.89 13.92
CA LYS A 99 2.97 13.23 13.27
C LYS A 99 2.78 14.00 11.96
N LEU A 100 1.79 13.64 11.15
CA LEU A 100 1.52 14.35 9.90
C LEU A 100 1.06 15.79 10.17
N TRP A 101 0.27 15.98 11.23
CA TRP A 101 -0.17 17.29 11.70
C TRP A 101 0.99 18.15 12.19
N THR A 102 1.87 17.61 13.04
CA THR A 102 3.04 18.36 13.53
C THR A 102 4.02 18.72 12.41
N LYS A 103 4.14 17.87 11.38
CA LYS A 103 4.97 18.12 10.19
C LYS A 103 4.32 19.04 9.15
N LYS A 104 3.07 19.47 9.34
CA LYS A 104 2.30 20.30 8.38
C LYS A 104 2.40 19.76 6.94
N THR A 105 2.19 18.45 6.79
CA THR A 105 2.36 17.75 5.51
C THR A 105 1.43 18.33 4.44
N PRO A 106 1.92 18.61 3.22
CA PRO A 106 1.12 19.23 2.16
C PRO A 106 -0.06 18.34 1.75
N PHE A 107 -1.19 18.99 1.47
CA PHE A 107 -2.43 18.34 1.05
C PHE A 107 -2.65 18.54 -0.46
N PHE A 108 -2.89 17.45 -1.17
CA PHE A 108 -3.22 17.37 -2.58
C PHE A 108 -4.71 17.08 -2.72
N SER A 109 -5.43 18.00 -3.35
CA SER A 109 -6.86 17.84 -3.61
C SER A 109 -7.13 16.78 -4.68
N HIS A 110 -8.25 16.06 -4.51
CA HIS A 110 -8.64 15.03 -5.47
C HIS A 110 -8.83 15.65 -6.88
N PRO A 111 -8.28 15.04 -7.95
CA PRO A 111 -8.27 15.62 -9.30
C PRO A 111 -9.64 16.07 -9.82
N LYS A 112 -10.69 15.34 -9.44
CA LYS A 112 -12.10 15.66 -9.77
C LYS A 112 -12.53 17.08 -9.37
N TYR A 113 -11.98 17.65 -8.29
CA TYR A 113 -12.35 18.99 -7.83
C TYR A 113 -11.51 20.11 -8.43
N LEU A 114 -10.36 19.79 -9.04
CA LEU A 114 -9.49 20.78 -9.70
C LEU A 114 -10.06 21.24 -11.06
N THR A 115 -10.93 20.44 -11.68
CA THR A 115 -11.54 20.75 -12.99
C THR A 115 -12.68 21.78 -12.92
N ASN A 116 -13.28 22.00 -11.74
CA ASN A 116 -14.41 22.92 -11.59
C ASN A 116 -14.00 24.40 -11.40
N GLU A 117 -12.71 24.67 -11.16
CA GLU A 117 -12.18 26.03 -10.93
C GLU A 117 -11.82 26.74 -12.25
N ILE A 118 -11.80 26.05 -13.40
CA ILE A 118 -11.46 26.62 -14.72
C ILE A 118 -12.73 27.00 -15.52
N LYS A 119 -13.90 27.07 -14.87
CA LYS A 119 -15.20 27.33 -15.54
C LYS A 119 -16.05 28.43 -14.91
N GLN A 120 -15.45 29.39 -14.20
CA GLN A 120 -16.10 30.64 -13.80
C GLN A 120 -15.54 31.84 -14.56
#